data_AF-A0A1G2CIB1-F1
#
_entry.id   AF-A0A1G2CIB1-F1
#
_cell.length_a   1.000
_cell.length_b   1.000
_cell.length_c   1.000
_cell.angle_alpha   90.00
_cell.angle_beta   90.00
_cell.angle_gamma   90.00
#
_symmetry.space_group_name_H-M   'P 1'
#
loop_
_entity.id
_entity.type
_entity.pdbx_description
1 polymer ?
#
loop_
_entity_poly.entity_id
_entity_poly.type
_entity_poly.pdbx_seq_one_letter_code
_entity_poly.pdbx_strand_id
1 'polypeptide(L)'
;MRKEPKIEGPEQLPQGASDMEMAVWLSGHIDKPCEVEIAPGKVADIREFYLGAAREYLPRMTDASAREFLTGKIEEYEKSG
;
A
#
# COMPACT_ATOMS: atom_id res chain seq x y z
N MET A 1 24.47 -20.17 -13.58
CA MET A 1 24.01 -18.77 -13.51
C MET A 1 23.15 -18.62 -12.27
N ARG A 2 23.66 -17.94 -11.23
CA ARG A 2 22.82 -17.58 -10.08
C ARG A 2 21.91 -16.46 -10.57
N LYS A 3 20.60 -16.72 -10.64
CA LYS A 3 19.63 -15.66 -10.86
C LYS A 3 19.65 -14.82 -9.59
N GLU A 4 20.21 -13.62 -9.69
CA GLU A 4 20.11 -12.62 -8.64
C GLU A 4 18.61 -12.40 -8.35
N PRO A 5 18.17 -12.38 -7.08
CA PRO A 5 16.82 -11.97 -6.77
C PRO A 5 16.71 -10.51 -7.21
N LYS A 6 15.90 -10.24 -8.22
CA LYS A 6 15.47 -8.88 -8.51
C LYS A 6 14.75 -8.42 -7.25
N ILE A 7 15.36 -7.49 -6.53
CA ILE A 7 14.66 -6.78 -5.46
C ILE A 7 13.67 -5.90 -6.21
N GLU A 8 12.47 -6.43 -6.40
CA GLU A 8 11.34 -5.69 -6.94
C GLU A 8 11.03 -4.61 -5.92
N GLY A 9 11.26 -3.35 -6.31
CA GLY A 9 10.87 -2.19 -5.52
C GLY A 9 9.36 -2.16 -5.24
N PRO A 10 8.83 -1.11 -4.59
CA PRO A 10 7.43 -1.07 -4.16
C PRO A 10 6.53 -1.46 -5.33
N GLU A 11 5.75 -2.54 -5.15
CA GLU A 11 4.88 -3.10 -6.19
C GLU A 11 4.13 -1.95 -6.89
N GLN A 12 4.17 -1.92 -8.22
CA GLN A 12 3.52 -0.85 -8.98
C GLN A 12 2.01 -0.91 -8.74
N LEU A 13 1.40 0.26 -8.50
CA LEU A 13 -0.06 0.38 -8.40
C LEU A 13 -0.73 -0.33 -9.59
N PRO A 14 -1.73 -1.20 -9.36
CA PRO A 14 -2.35 -1.95 -10.43
C PRO A 14 -3.03 -1.00 -11.43
N GLN A 15 -2.55 -0.99 -12.67
CA GLN A 15 -3.08 -0.14 -13.74
C GLN A 15 -4.42 -0.68 -14.25
N GLY A 16 -5.43 0.20 -14.34
CA GLY A 16 -6.77 -0.18 -14.78
C GLY A 16 -7.58 -0.99 -13.77
N ALA A 17 -7.10 -1.12 -12.53
CA ALA A 17 -7.87 -1.68 -11.43
C ALA A 17 -9.13 -0.86 -11.16
N SER A 18 -10.20 -1.55 -10.81
CA SER A 18 -11.36 -0.93 -10.18
C SER A 18 -10.97 -0.32 -8.82
N ASP A 19 -11.80 0.61 -8.35
CA ASP A 19 -11.59 1.23 -7.04
C ASP A 19 -11.49 0.19 -5.92
N MET A 20 -12.30 -0.87 -5.98
CA MET A 20 -12.26 -1.94 -4.98
C MET A 20 -10.98 -2.77 -5.05
N GLU A 21 -10.51 -3.12 -6.26
CA GLU A 21 -9.24 -3.83 -6.41
C GLU A 21 -8.07 -2.99 -5.89
N MET A 22 -8.08 -1.68 -6.15
CA MET A 22 -7.08 -0.77 -5.60
C MET A 22 -7.17 -0.69 -4.07
N ALA A 23 -8.39 -0.60 -3.52
CA ALA A 23 -8.62 -0.56 -2.08
C ALA A 23 -8.08 -1.82 -1.38
N VAL A 24 -8.37 -2.99 -1.93
CA VAL A 24 -7.87 -4.28 -1.42
C VAL A 24 -6.35 -4.35 -1.53
N TRP A 25 -5.77 -3.96 -2.67
CA TRP A 25 -4.32 -3.98 -2.87
C TRP A 25 -3.60 -3.07 -1.86
N LEU A 26 -4.07 -1.83 -1.68
CA LEU A 26 -3.51 -0.90 -0.69
C LEU A 26 -3.67 -1.44 0.74
N SER A 27 -4.85 -1.97 1.09
CA SER A 27 -5.09 -2.53 2.41
C SER A 27 -4.17 -3.71 2.73
N GLY A 28 -3.86 -4.57 1.76
CA GLY A 28 -2.95 -5.68 1.95
C GLY A 28 -1.54 -5.22 2.32
N HIS A 29 -1.07 -4.17 1.68
CA HIS A 29 0.23 -3.56 1.97
C HIS A 29 0.25 -2.76 3.28
N ILE A 30 -0.88 -2.20 3.71
CA ILE A 30 -0.99 -1.53 5.02
C ILE A 30 -1.01 -2.58 6.16
N ASP A 31 -1.81 -3.64 5.99
CA ASP A 31 -1.98 -4.70 6.99
C ASP A 31 -0.71 -5.54 7.15
N LYS A 32 0.02 -5.76 6.05
CA LYS A 32 1.27 -6.53 6.00
C LYS A 32 2.32 -5.74 5.19
N PRO A 33 2.94 -4.71 5.77
CA PRO A 33 3.88 -3.91 5.03
C PRO A 33 5.11 -4.71 4.66
N CYS A 34 5.55 -4.49 3.43
CA CYS A 34 6.86 -4.93 3.00
C CYS A 34 7.95 -4.16 3.75
N GLU A 35 9.08 -4.82 3.87
CA GLU A 35 10.30 -4.28 4.42
C GLU A 35 11.24 -3.98 3.25
N VAL A 36 11.65 -2.72 3.07
CA VAL A 36 12.57 -2.34 1.99
C VAL A 36 13.93 -1.96 2.55
N GLU A 37 14.99 -2.45 1.90
CA GLU A 37 16.35 -2.08 2.25
C GLU A 37 16.65 -0.66 1.72
N ILE A 38 16.82 0.29 2.64
CA ILE A 38 17.10 1.70 2.33
C ILE A 38 18.60 2.03 2.37
N ALA A 39 19.40 1.16 2.97
CA ALA A 39 20.86 1.18 2.98
C ALA A 39 21.38 -0.22 3.37
N PRO A 40 22.65 -0.56 3.11
CA PRO A 40 23.18 -1.88 3.46
C PRO A 40 22.90 -2.28 4.92
N GLY A 41 22.07 -3.30 5.11
CA GLY A 41 21.66 -3.81 6.43
C GLY A 41 20.66 -2.93 7.21
N LYS A 42 20.08 -1.90 6.57
CA LYS A 42 19.00 -1.06 7.14
C LYS A 42 17.72 -1.25 6.35
N VAL A 43 16.72 -1.75 7.05
CA VAL A 43 15.39 -1.99 6.51
C VAL A 43 14.42 -0.97 7.09
N ALA A 44 13.51 -0.45 6.27
CA ALA A 44 12.42 0.43 6.68
C ALA A 44 11.06 -0.22 6.40
N ASP A 45 10.14 -0.09 7.37
CA ASP A 45 8.72 -0.39 7.20
C ASP A 45 8.10 0.68 6.28
N ILE A 46 7.54 0.26 5.15
CA ILE A 46 6.91 1.15 4.17
C ILE A 46 5.39 1.26 4.33
N ARG A 47 4.82 0.85 5.48
CA ARG A 47 3.40 1.07 5.79
C ARG A 47 2.99 2.53 5.60
N GLU A 48 3.78 3.47 6.09
CA GLU A 48 3.51 4.91 5.97
C GLU A 48 3.45 5.37 4.51
N PHE A 49 4.25 4.77 3.64
CA PHE A 49 4.18 5.03 2.20
C PHE A 49 2.82 4.59 1.63
N TYR A 50 2.34 3.40 1.99
CA TYR A 50 1.04 2.91 1.53
C TYR A 50 -0.14 3.64 2.16
N LEU A 51 -0.04 4.08 3.41
CA LEU A 51 -1.02 4.97 4.03
C LEU A 51 -1.09 6.32 3.31
N GLY A 52 0.06 6.90 2.94
CA GLY A 52 0.13 8.11 2.12
C GLY A 52 -0.53 7.91 0.75
N ALA A 53 -0.17 6.83 0.04
CA ALA A 53 -0.75 6.49 -1.26
C ALA A 53 -2.28 6.29 -1.17
N ALA A 54 -2.77 5.64 -0.11
CA ALA A 54 -4.20 5.45 0.12
C ALA A 54 -4.95 6.78 0.31
N ARG A 55 -4.38 7.71 1.08
CA ARG A 55 -4.95 9.07 1.25
C ARG A 55 -5.00 9.83 -0.06
N GLU A 56 -3.95 9.72 -0.89
CA GLU A 56 -3.91 10.37 -2.20
C GLU A 56 -4.89 9.77 -3.21
N TYR A 57 -5.21 8.48 -3.08
CA TYR A 57 -6.11 7.78 -3.99
C TYR A 57 -7.59 7.98 -3.64
N LEU A 58 -7.95 8.11 -2.35
CA LEU A 58 -9.33 8.28 -1.88
C LEU A 58 -10.16 9.31 -2.66
N PRO A 59 -9.67 10.54 -2.97
CA PRO A 59 -10.44 11.54 -3.71
C PRO A 59 -10.73 11.16 -5.16
N ARG A 60 -9.99 10.19 -5.72
CA ARG A 60 -10.12 9.74 -7.12
C ARG A 60 -11.10 8.58 -7.28
N MET A 61 -11.42 7.89 -6.18
CA MET A 61 -12.36 6.78 -6.19
C MET A 61 -13.76 7.25 -6.56
N THR A 62 -14.43 6.49 -7.39
CA THR A 62 -15.82 6.69 -7.81
C THR A 62 -16.80 5.75 -7.10
N ASP A 63 -16.34 4.55 -6.73
CA ASP A 63 -17.10 3.58 -5.95
C ASP A 63 -17.14 3.96 -4.46
N ALA A 64 -18.34 4.20 -3.94
CA ALA A 64 -18.54 4.58 -2.55
C ALA A 64 -18.15 3.47 -1.56
N SER A 65 -18.38 2.20 -1.90
CA SER A 65 -18.07 1.06 -1.03
C SER A 65 -16.56 0.87 -0.93
N ALA A 66 -15.83 1.00 -2.04
CA ALA A 66 -14.37 0.94 -2.06
C ALA A 66 -13.75 2.09 -1.27
N ARG A 67 -14.33 3.29 -1.38
CA ARG A 67 -13.90 4.46 -0.61
C ARG A 67 -14.11 4.23 0.89
N GLU A 68 -15.29 3.80 1.31
CA GLU A 68 -15.60 3.49 2.70
C GLU A 68 -14.67 2.41 3.27
N PHE A 69 -14.41 1.35 2.50
CA PHE A 69 -13.47 0.30 2.89
C PHE A 69 -12.06 0.85 3.13
N LEU A 70 -11.51 1.60 2.18
CA LEU A 70 -10.15 2.14 2.29
C LEU A 70 -10.05 3.20 3.40
N THR A 71 -11.08 4.03 3.59
CA THR A 71 -11.15 4.98 4.71
C THR A 71 -11.14 4.25 6.05
N GLY A 72 -11.95 3.21 6.22
CA GLY A 72 -11.96 2.40 7.44
C GLY A 72 -10.58 1.82 7.74
N LYS A 73 -9.88 1.33 6.70
CA LYS A 73 -8.51 0.82 6.83
C LYS A 73 -7.52 1.89 7.27
N ILE A 74 -7.56 3.10 6.71
CA ILE A 74 -6.68 4.19 7.15
C ILE A 74 -6.95 4.54 8.62
N GLU A 75 -8.22 4.65 9.01
CA GLU A 75 -8.60 5.00 10.39
C GLU A 75 -8.18 3.95 11.43
N GLU A 76 -8.19 2.65 11.08
CA GLU A 76 -7.72 1.57 11.96
C GLU A 76 -6.27 1.81 12.43
N TYR A 77 -5.43 2.32 11.54
CA TYR A 77 -4.00 2.56 11.80
C TYR A 77 -3.72 3.95 12.39
N GLU A 78 -4.57 4.95 12.12
CA GLU A 78 -4.44 6.28 12.76
C GLU A 78 -4.84 6.28 14.23
N LYS A 79 -5.84 5.48 14.62
CA LYS A 79 -6.30 5.40 16.02
C LYS A 79 -5.37 4.57 16.93
N SER A 80 -4.39 3.90 16.34
CA SER A 80 -3.48 2.97 17.03
C SER A 80 -2.08 3.53 17.29
N GLY A 81 -1.80 4.77 16.87
CA GLY A 81 -0.55 5.51 17.12
C GLY A 81 -0.72 6.64 18.12
#